data_AF-A0A660MRI8-F1
#
_entry.id   AF-A0A660MRI8-F1
#
_cell.length_a   1.000
_cell.length_b   1.000
_cell.length_c   1.000
_cell.angle_alpha   90.00
_cell.angle_beta   90.00
_cell.angle_gamma   90.00
#
_symmetry.space_group_name_H-M   'P 1'
#
loop_
_entity.id
_entity.type
_entity.pdbx_description
1 polymer ?
#
loop_
_entity_poly.entity_id
_entity_poly.type
_entity_poly.pdbx_seq_one_letter_code
_entity_poly.pdbx_strand_id
1 'polypeptide(L)'
;MERALIEARTRKIISFMKNKNLANLLEKNISMFSDEDLTKVLEFLETGDDSVLVNFLMEKTKQFMAEAEKVKQAKSKIKKFKNQRQEQKERQEETENLENLLDF
;
A
#
# COMPACT_ATOMS: atom_id res chain seq x y z
N MET A 1 -3.72 -14.08 -21.20
CA MET A 1 -5.16 -13.94 -21.53
C MET A 1 -5.47 -12.44 -21.57
N GLU A 2 -6.29 -11.97 -22.50
CA GLU A 2 -6.59 -10.54 -22.62
C GLU A 2 -7.42 -10.05 -21.43
N ARG A 3 -7.05 -8.91 -20.81
CA ARG A 3 -7.69 -8.38 -19.60
C ARG A 3 -9.21 -8.28 -19.72
N ALA A 4 -9.69 -7.76 -20.86
CA ALA A 4 -11.12 -7.62 -21.13
C ALA A 4 -11.86 -8.97 -21.06
N LEU A 5 -11.22 -10.05 -21.53
CA LEU A 5 -11.78 -11.39 -21.46
C LEU A 5 -11.87 -11.90 -20.02
N ILE A 6 -10.80 -11.71 -19.23
CA ILE A 6 -10.78 -12.09 -17.81
C ILE A 6 -11.87 -11.33 -17.05
N GLU A 7 -11.95 -10.01 -17.19
CA GLU A 7 -12.96 -9.19 -16.52
C GLU A 7 -14.38 -9.62 -16.90
N ALA A 8 -14.65 -9.86 -18.18
CA ALA A 8 -15.96 -10.31 -18.64
C ALA A 8 -16.35 -11.68 -18.04
N ARG A 9 -15.40 -12.63 -18.00
CA ARG A 9 -15.60 -13.94 -17.38
C ARG A 9 -15.88 -13.82 -15.89
N THR A 10 -15.07 -13.04 -15.17
CA THR A 10 -15.24 -12.84 -13.73
C THR A 10 -16.58 -12.17 -13.42
N ARG A 11 -16.98 -11.12 -14.18
CA ARG A 11 -18.29 -10.48 -14.04
C ARG A 11 -19.43 -11.46 -14.28
N LYS A 12 -19.30 -12.35 -15.26
CA LYS A 12 -20.28 -13.41 -15.51
C LYS A 12 -20.43 -14.32 -14.29
N ILE A 13 -19.33 -14.80 -13.70
CA ILE A 13 -19.40 -15.62 -12.48
C ILE A 13 -20.03 -14.85 -11.31
N ILE A 14 -19.62 -13.60 -11.10
CA ILE A 14 -20.16 -12.71 -10.06
C ILE A 14 -21.68 -12.61 -10.14
N SER A 15 -22.24 -12.51 -11.36
CA SER A 15 -23.70 -12.41 -11.56
C SER A 15 -24.48 -13.61 -11.00
N PHE A 16 -23.86 -14.79 -10.95
CA PHE A 16 -24.45 -16.02 -10.42
C PHE A 16 -24.18 -16.25 -8.93
N MET A 17 -23.36 -15.41 -8.27
CA MET A 17 -23.04 -15.58 -6.86
C MET A 17 -24.27 -15.37 -5.97
N LYS A 18 -24.48 -16.31 -5.04
CA LYS A 18 -25.54 -16.23 -4.02
C LYS A 18 -25.27 -15.12 -3.01
N ASN A 19 -24.01 -14.91 -2.64
CA ASN A 19 -23.59 -13.86 -1.73
C ASN A 19 -23.55 -12.50 -2.45
N LYS A 20 -24.64 -11.73 -2.34
CA LYS A 20 -24.78 -10.42 -3.01
C LYS A 20 -23.81 -9.36 -2.49
N ASN A 21 -23.43 -9.41 -1.22
CA ASN A 21 -22.46 -8.46 -0.67
C ASN A 21 -21.08 -8.66 -1.29
N LEU A 22 -20.62 -9.91 -1.36
CA LEU A 22 -19.35 -10.26 -1.99
C LEU A 22 -19.38 -9.95 -3.49
N ALA A 23 -20.48 -10.31 -4.18
CA ALA A 23 -20.66 -10.02 -5.59
C ALA A 23 -20.52 -8.52 -5.90
N ASN A 24 -21.25 -7.67 -5.16
CA ASN A 24 -21.22 -6.22 -5.32
C ASN A 24 -19.83 -5.64 -5.02
N LEU A 25 -19.13 -6.18 -4.02
CA LEU A 25 -17.78 -5.74 -3.68
C LEU A 25 -16.80 -6.07 -4.79
N LEU A 26 -16.84 -7.28 -5.34
CA LEU A 26 -15.99 -7.67 -6.45
C LEU A 26 -16.30 -6.84 -7.70
N GLU A 27 -17.57 -6.65 -8.04
CA GLU A 27 -17.97 -5.92 -9.26
C GLU A 27 -17.50 -4.47 -9.26
N LYS A 28 -17.53 -3.79 -8.11
CA LYS A 28 -17.06 -2.41 -7.97
C LYS A 28 -15.55 -2.26 -8.04
N ASN A 29 -14.81 -3.30 -7.63
CA ASN A 29 -13.36 -3.21 -7.46
C ASN A 29 -12.57 -3.98 -8.51
N ILE A 30 -13.21 -4.81 -9.35
CA ILE A 30 -12.51 -5.69 -10.28
C ILE A 30 -11.54 -4.97 -11.23
N SER A 31 -11.89 -3.76 -11.66
CA SER A 31 -11.04 -2.92 -12.52
C SER A 31 -9.80 -2.37 -11.80
N MET A 32 -9.76 -2.40 -10.47
CA MET A 32 -8.61 -1.95 -9.67
C MET A 32 -7.54 -3.03 -9.51
N PHE A 33 -7.86 -4.29 -9.82
CA PHE A 33 -6.90 -5.39 -9.74
C PHE A 33 -5.90 -5.30 -10.90
N SER A 34 -4.65 -5.63 -10.60
CA SER A 34 -3.63 -5.87 -11.64
C SER A 34 -4.01 -7.11 -12.45
N ASP A 35 -3.45 -7.27 -13.66
CA ASP A 35 -3.77 -8.42 -14.52
C ASP A 35 -3.44 -9.77 -13.86
N GLU A 36 -2.37 -9.84 -13.08
CA GLU A 36 -2.00 -11.02 -12.29
C GLU A 36 -3.03 -11.32 -11.20
N ASP A 37 -3.41 -10.31 -10.43
CA ASP A 37 -4.38 -10.49 -9.34
C ASP A 37 -5.75 -10.87 -9.89
N LEU A 38 -6.14 -10.27 -11.01
CA LEU A 38 -7.37 -10.57 -11.72
C LEU A 38 -7.43 -12.04 -12.15
N THR A 39 -6.29 -12.58 -12.59
CA THR A 39 -6.16 -13.98 -12.97
C THR A 39 -6.32 -14.91 -11.77
N LYS A 40 -5.69 -14.59 -10.63
CA LYS A 40 -5.82 -15.37 -9.38
C LYS A 40 -7.25 -15.34 -8.83
N VAL A 41 -7.92 -14.19 -8.90
CA VAL A 41 -9.33 -14.06 -8.52
C VAL A 41 -10.22 -14.90 -9.43
N LEU A 42 -9.99 -14.87 -10.75
CA LEU A 42 -10.75 -15.71 -11.68
C LEU A 42 -10.51 -17.19 -11.42
N GLU A 43 -9.26 -17.60 -11.20
CA GLU A 43 -8.90 -18.99 -10.88
C GLU A 43 -9.61 -19.48 -9.62
N PHE A 44 -9.61 -18.69 -8.55
CA PHE A 44 -10.37 -19.01 -7.33
C PHE A 44 -11.87 -19.14 -7.60
N LEU A 45 -12.44 -18.22 -8.38
CA LEU A 45 -13.87 -18.23 -8.68
C LEU A 45 -14.30 -19.38 -9.60
N GLU A 46 -13.41 -19.86 -10.47
CA GLU A 46 -13.66 -21.00 -11.36
C GLU A 46 -13.47 -22.35 -10.65
N THR A 47 -12.47 -22.45 -9.75
CA THR A 47 -12.08 -23.72 -9.12
C THR A 47 -12.70 -23.93 -7.74
N GLY A 48 -12.97 -22.84 -7.01
CA GLY A 48 -13.33 -22.89 -5.59
C GLY A 48 -12.17 -23.37 -4.69
N ASP A 49 -10.93 -23.38 -5.18
CA ASP A 49 -9.77 -23.81 -4.38
C ASP A 49 -9.34 -22.70 -3.42
N ASP A 50 -9.60 -22.93 -2.13
CA ASP A 50 -9.21 -22.03 -1.05
C ASP A 50 -7.70 -21.78 -1.00
N SER A 51 -6.87 -22.71 -1.49
CA SER A 51 -5.42 -22.56 -1.49
C SER A 51 -4.97 -21.38 -2.36
N VAL A 52 -5.65 -21.15 -3.50
CA VAL A 52 -5.40 -20.02 -4.40
C VAL A 52 -5.66 -18.70 -3.68
N LEU A 53 -6.80 -18.61 -2.99
CA LEU A 53 -7.18 -17.41 -2.25
C LEU A 53 -6.25 -17.14 -1.05
N VAL A 54 -5.91 -18.17 -0.29
CA VAL A 54 -5.00 -18.06 0.86
C VAL A 54 -3.61 -17.59 0.40
N ASN A 55 -3.06 -18.19 -0.66
CA ASN A 55 -1.78 -17.78 -1.23
C ASN A 55 -1.81 -16.33 -1.74
N PHE A 56 -2.87 -15.97 -2.46
CA PHE A 56 -3.08 -14.60 -2.93
C PHE A 56 -3.11 -13.59 -1.77
N LEU A 57 -3.88 -13.86 -0.72
CA LEU A 57 -3.98 -12.98 0.45
C LEU A 57 -2.65 -12.88 1.21
N MET A 58 -1.90 -13.98 1.33
CA MET A 58 -0.57 -13.96 1.95
C MET A 58 0.41 -13.07 1.18
N GLU A 59 0.42 -13.16 -0.15
CA GLU A 59 1.27 -12.30 -0.98
C GLU A 59 0.92 -10.83 -0.82
N LYS A 60 -0.37 -10.48 -0.87
CA LYS A 60 -0.84 -9.10 -0.68
C LYS A 60 -0.51 -8.56 0.71
N THR A 61 -0.64 -9.40 1.73
CA THR A 61 -0.25 -9.03 3.10
C THR A 61 1.25 -8.74 3.20
N LYS A 62 2.10 -9.57 2.57
CA LYS A 62 3.56 -9.34 2.53
C LYS A 62 3.91 -8.03 1.81
N GLN A 63 3.27 -7.76 0.67
CA GLN A 63 3.46 -6.51 -0.08
C GLN A 63 3.08 -5.29 0.77
N PHE A 64 1.91 -5.34 1.41
CA PHE A 64 1.45 -4.27 2.30
C PHE A 64 2.40 -4.03 3.48
N MET A 65 2.86 -5.09 4.15
CA MET A 65 3.83 -4.97 5.26
C MET A 65 5.15 -4.33 4.81
N ALA A 66 5.65 -4.69 3.63
CA ALA A 66 6.86 -4.10 3.08
C ALA A 66 6.69 -2.60 2.79
N GLU A 67 5.54 -2.19 2.25
CA GLU A 67 5.23 -0.77 2.03
C GLU A 67 5.08 0.00 3.34
N ALA A 68 4.38 -0.57 4.33
CA ALA A 68 4.24 0.03 5.65
C ALA A 68 5.60 0.27 6.32
N GLU A 69 6.52 -0.68 6.20
CA GLU A 69 7.88 -0.53 6.74
C GLU A 69 8.68 0.54 5.99
N LYS A 70 8.56 0.64 4.66
CA LYS A 70 9.16 1.75 3.89
C LYS A 70 8.65 3.11 4.37
N VAL A 71 7.34 3.24 4.61
CA VAL A 71 6.73 4.47 5.14
C VAL A 71 7.26 4.79 6.55
N LYS A 72 7.39 3.78 7.42
CA LYS A 72 7.96 3.95 8.76
C LYS A 72 9.41 4.44 8.71
N GLN A 73 10.22 3.86 7.83
CA GLN A 73 11.61 4.28 7.61
C GLN A 73 11.68 5.72 7.08
N ALA A 74 10.83 6.08 6.11
CA ALA A 74 10.74 7.44 5.59
C ALA A 74 10.37 8.45 6.69
N LYS A 75 9.34 8.15 7.50
CA LYS A 75 8.95 8.98 8.66
C LYS A 75 10.10 9.17 9.66
N SER A 76 10.84 8.10 9.95
CA SER A 76 12.01 8.16 10.83
C SER A 76 13.11 9.07 10.27
N LYS A 77 13.44 8.94 8.97
CA LYS A 77 14.42 9.80 8.29
C LYS A 77 14.00 11.28 8.33
N ILE A 78 12.73 11.58 8.05
CA ILE A 78 12.19 12.95 8.11
C ILE A 78 12.32 13.51 9.53
N LYS A 79 11.99 12.72 10.57
CA LYS A 79 12.13 13.15 11.97
C LYS A 79 13.57 13.46 12.33
N LYS A 80 14.52 12.59 11.95
CA LYS A 80 15.96 12.82 12.18
C LYS A 80 16.43 14.11 11.52
N PHE A 81 16.06 14.32 10.26
CA PHE A 81 16.45 15.52 9.51
C PHE A 81 15.87 16.81 10.14
N LYS A 82 14.61 16.78 10.59
CA LYS A 82 14.00 17.91 11.31
C LYS A 82 14.75 18.24 12.60
N ASN A 83 15.09 17.23 13.41
CA ASN A 83 15.84 17.44 14.64
C ASN A 83 17.23 18.01 14.38
N GLN A 84 17.96 17.48 13.39
CA GLN A 84 19.28 18.00 13.03
C GLN A 84 19.24 19.47 12.59
N ARG A 85 18.22 19.85 11.81
CA ARG A 85 18.03 21.26 11.42
C ARG A 85 17.74 22.16 12.61
N GLN A 86 16.96 21.67 13.57
CA GLN A 86 16.63 22.43 14.78
C GLN A 86 17.87 22.63 15.65
N GLU A 87 18.64 21.58 15.91
CA GLU A 87 19.90 21.67 16.66
C GLU A 87 20.95 22.57 15.98
N GLN A 88 20.96 22.63 14.65
CA GLN A 88 21.84 23.55 13.91
C GLN A 88 21.42 25.00 14.08
N LYS A 89 20.11 25.29 14.04
CA LYS A 89 19.59 26.64 14.28
C LYS A 89 19.88 27.10 15.70
N GLU A 90 19.60 26.26 16.70
CA GLU A 90 19.87 26.58 18.10
C GLU A 90 21.36 26.86 18.34
N ARG A 91 22.25 26.07 17.73
CA ARG A 91 23.69 26.33 17.79
C ARG A 91 24.09 27.64 17.12
N GLN A 92 23.52 27.98 15.97
CA GLN A 92 23.78 29.26 15.29
C GLN A 92 23.32 30.45 16.13
N GLU A 93 22.10 30.38 16.69
CA GLU A 93 21.57 31.40 17.58
C GLU A 93 22.44 31.56 18.84
N GLU A 94 22.94 30.46 19.42
CA GLU A 94 23.87 30.50 20.55
C GLU A 94 25.21 31.14 20.16
N THR A 95 25.73 30.87 18.96
CA THR A 95 26.98 31.48 18.48
C THR A 95 26.83 32.98 18.24
N GLU A 96 25.76 33.41 17.56
CA GLU A 96 25.47 34.83 17.34
C GLU A 96 25.31 35.59 18.67
N ASN A 97 24.65 34.98 19.67
CA ASN A 97 24.52 35.59 20.99
C ASN A 97 25.86 35.72 21.72
N LEU A 98 26.73 34.70 21.63
CA LEU A 98 28.07 34.75 22.22
C LEU A 98 28.97 35.78 21.54
N GLU A 99 28.90 35.90 20.21
CA GLU A 99 29.63 36.93 19.46
C GLU A 99 29.16 38.34 19.87
N ASN A 100 27.85 38.56 19.94
CA ASN A 100 27.29 39.84 20.42
C ASN A 100 27.69 40.18 21.87
N LEU A 101 27.94 39.19 22.72
CA LEU A 101 28.41 39.40 24.10
C LEU A 101 29.90 39.73 24.18
N LEU A 102 30.70 39.33 23.18
CA LEU A 102 32.14 39.57 23.11
C LEU A 102 32.50 40.91 22.42
N ASP A 103 31.56 41.49 21.66
CA ASP A 103 31.68 42.80 21.00
C ASP A 103 31.24 43.99 21.90
N PHE A 104 31.08 43.79 23.22
CA PHE A 104 30.77 44.83 24.22
C PHE A 104 32.01 45.33 24.99
#